data_AF-A0A8X7VJ33-F1
#
_entry.id   AF-A0A8X7VJ33-F1
#
_cell.length_a   1.000
_cell.length_b   1.000
_cell.length_c   1.000
_cell.angle_alpha   90.00
_cell.angle_beta   90.00
_cell.angle_gamma   90.00
#
_symmetry.space_group_name_H-M   'P 1'
#
loop_
_entity.id
_entity.type
_entity.pdbx_description
1 polymer ?
#
loop_
_entity_poly.entity_id
_entity_poly.type
_entity_poly.pdbx_seq_one_letter_code
_entity_poly.pdbx_strand_id
1 'polypeptide(L)'
;MNAYLYGLLMLALQRFYKGKKHLDKLQWKTNLSVSDHCKARVMNTLSTICGIMNPGYYIAMVNLECLTNCNGKNISNHICEECYYYKQLKEFVEFAMNQYN
;
A
#
# COMPACT_ATOMS: atom_id res chain seq x y z
N MET A 1 -5.43 -5.75 10.55
CA MET A 1 -6.10 -4.46 10.27
C MET A 1 -5.25 -3.26 10.70
N ASN A 2 -4.96 -3.08 12.01
CA ASN A 2 -4.21 -1.90 12.50
C ASN A 2 -2.81 -1.75 11.89
N ALA A 3 -2.07 -2.85 11.74
CA ALA A 3 -0.75 -2.83 11.11
C ALA A 3 -0.79 -2.43 9.62
N TYR A 4 -1.87 -2.79 8.91
CA TYR A 4 -2.04 -2.48 7.49
C TYR A 4 -2.33 -0.99 7.28
N LEU A 5 -3.38 -0.46 7.93
CA LEU A 5 -3.73 0.96 7.82
C LEU A 5 -2.59 1.86 8.33
N TYR A 6 -1.99 1.52 9.48
CA TYR A 6 -0.84 2.28 9.98
C TYR A 6 0.35 2.21 9.02
N GLY A 7 0.60 1.04 8.43
CA GLY A 7 1.61 0.85 7.40
C GLY A 7 1.39 1.79 6.22
N LEU A 8 0.18 1.81 5.66
CA LEU A 8 -0.23 2.69 4.56
C LEU A 8 -0.06 4.17 4.91
N LEU A 9 -0.54 4.60 6.09
CA LEU A 9 -0.38 5.99 6.54
C LEU A 9 1.09 6.39 6.68
N MET A 10 1.93 5.51 7.22
CA MET A 10 3.36 5.78 7.31
C MET A 10 4.02 5.86 5.92
N LEU A 11 3.63 5.01 4.97
CA LEU A 11 4.09 5.11 3.58
C LEU A 11 3.65 6.44 2.95
N ALA A 12 2.37 6.80 3.11
CA ALA A 12 1.79 8.02 2.57
C ALA A 12 2.38 9.31 3.17
N LEU A 13 2.96 9.22 4.38
CA LEU A 13 3.71 10.29 5.05
C LEU A 13 5.22 10.23 4.78
N GLN A 14 5.66 9.48 3.76
CA GLN A 14 7.06 9.27 3.38
C GLN A 14 7.95 8.65 4.47
N ARG A 15 7.35 8.06 5.50
CA ARG A 15 8.05 7.29 6.55
C ARG A 15 8.25 5.86 6.09
N PHE A 16 8.88 5.67 4.93
CA PHE A 16 8.90 4.41 4.19
C PHE A 16 9.41 3.23 5.03
N TYR A 17 10.53 3.38 5.71
CA TYR A 17 11.07 2.32 6.58
C TYR A 17 10.05 1.86 7.64
N LYS A 18 9.38 2.81 8.31
CA LYS A 18 8.37 2.50 9.34
C LYS A 18 7.13 1.85 8.74
N GLY A 19 6.69 2.30 7.56
CA GLY A 19 5.56 1.73 6.84
C GLY A 19 5.83 0.30 6.40
N LYS A 20 6.96 0.07 5.73
CA LYS A 20 7.42 -1.27 5.29
C LYS A 20 7.48 -2.25 6.46
N LYS A 21 8.14 -1.87 7.56
CA LYS A 21 8.24 -2.67 8.79
C LYS A 21 6.88 -3.04 9.40
N HIS A 22 5.86 -2.20 9.25
CA HIS A 22 4.52 -2.51 9.74
C HIS A 22 3.76 -3.44 8.81
N LEU A 23 3.90 -3.24 7.49
CA LEU A 23 3.31 -4.13 6.50
C LEU A 23 3.93 -5.52 6.55
N ASP A 24 5.24 -5.65 6.83
CA ASP A 24 5.93 -6.93 7.06
C ASP A 24 5.30 -7.80 8.15
N LYS A 25 4.63 -7.18 9.15
CA LYS A 25 3.90 -7.92 10.20
C LYS A 25 2.74 -8.75 9.65
N LEU A 26 2.32 -8.51 8.41
CA LEU A 26 1.27 -9.26 7.72
C LEU A 26 1.80 -10.52 7.04
N GLN A 27 3.11 -10.78 7.10
CA GLN A 27 3.76 -11.95 6.49
C GLN A 27 3.48 -12.08 4.98
N TRP A 28 3.31 -10.94 4.31
CA TRP A 28 2.93 -10.87 2.89
C TRP A 28 3.95 -11.55 1.95
N LYS A 29 5.20 -11.70 2.39
CA LYS A 29 6.27 -12.40 1.65
C LYS A 29 5.98 -13.89 1.43
N THR A 30 5.19 -14.50 2.31
CA THR A 30 4.82 -15.92 2.22
C THR A 30 3.36 -16.12 1.85
N ASN A 31 2.46 -15.22 2.28
CA ASN A 31 1.04 -15.31 2.00
C ASN A 31 0.38 -13.94 1.90
N LEU A 32 -0.20 -13.63 0.74
CA LEU A 32 -0.91 -12.36 0.51
C LEU A 32 -2.31 -12.31 1.13
N SER A 33 -2.92 -13.45 1.49
CA SER A 33 -4.33 -13.50 1.92
C SER A 33 -4.62 -12.60 3.12
N VAL A 34 -3.69 -12.52 4.07
CA VAL A 34 -3.82 -11.66 5.26
C VAL A 34 -3.76 -10.19 4.87
N SER A 35 -2.87 -9.83 3.95
CA SER A 35 -2.76 -8.47 3.42
C SER A 35 -4.01 -8.09 2.65
N ASP A 36 -4.48 -8.95 1.74
CA ASP A 36 -5.65 -8.70 0.89
C ASP A 36 -6.93 -8.57 1.73
N HIS A 37 -7.11 -9.43 2.73
CA HIS A 37 -8.23 -9.31 3.67
C HIS A 37 -8.15 -8.02 4.50
N CYS A 38 -6.94 -7.62 4.95
CA CYS A 38 -6.77 -6.35 5.64
C CYS A 38 -7.08 -5.15 4.74
N LYS A 39 -6.64 -5.19 3.47
CA LYS A 39 -6.92 -4.18 2.45
C LYS A 39 -8.41 -4.01 2.25
N ALA A 40 -9.12 -5.08 1.93
CA ALA A 40 -10.57 -5.05 1.69
C ALA A 40 -11.32 -4.44 2.88
N ARG A 41 -10.95 -4.85 4.10
CA ARG A 41 -11.57 -4.31 5.32
C ARG A 41 -11.27 -2.84 5.55
N VAL A 42 -10.03 -2.40 5.30
CA VAL A 42 -9.65 -0.99 5.46
C VAL A 42 -10.34 -0.12 4.42
N MET A 43 -10.32 -0.49 3.14
CA MET A 43 -11.01 0.29 2.09
C MET A 43 -12.52 0.39 2.36
N ASN A 44 -13.17 -0.70 2.78
CA ASN A 44 -14.58 -0.68 3.13
C ASN A 44 -14.88 0.16 4.38
N THR A 45 -13.93 0.26 5.31
CA THR A 45 -14.10 1.16 6.47
C THR A 45 -13.96 2.62 6.03
N LEU A 46 -12.95 2.91 5.20
CA LEU A 46 -12.66 4.26 4.75
C LEU A 46 -13.67 4.81 3.73
N SER A 47 -14.41 3.96 3.01
CA SER A 47 -15.48 4.41 2.10
C SER A 47 -16.63 5.12 2.80
N THR A 48 -16.73 4.99 4.13
CA THR A 48 -17.73 5.68 4.95
C THR A 48 -17.27 7.06 5.42
N ILE A 49 -16.02 7.46 5.14
CA ILE A 49 -15.40 8.69 5.63
C ILE A 49 -15.06 9.59 4.42
N CYS A 50 -15.73 10.73 4.30
CA CYS A 50 -15.38 11.73 3.28
C CYS A 50 -14.09 12.49 3.63
N GLY A 51 -13.30 12.87 2.62
CA GLY A 51 -12.25 13.88 2.76
C GLY A 51 -10.87 13.39 3.22
N ILE A 52 -10.47 12.16 2.88
CA ILE A 52 -9.17 11.59 3.30
C ILE A 52 -7.98 12.12 2.45
N MET A 53 -8.24 12.78 1.32
CA MET A 53 -7.18 13.07 0.35
C MET A 53 -6.23 14.19 0.81
N ASN A 54 -4.94 13.87 0.88
CA ASN A 54 -3.85 14.85 1.01
C ASN A 54 -2.94 14.74 -0.24
N PRO A 55 -2.61 15.85 -0.93
CA PRO A 55 -1.69 15.84 -2.08
C PRO A 55 -0.33 15.19 -1.80
N GLY A 56 0.13 15.22 -0.54
CA GLY A 56 1.35 14.55 -0.09
C GLY A 56 1.33 13.03 -0.27
N TYR A 57 0.15 12.41 -0.32
CA TYR A 57 0.03 10.96 -0.55
C TYR A 57 0.42 10.59 -1.99
N TYR A 58 0.06 11.43 -2.97
CA TYR A 58 0.48 11.26 -4.36
C TYR A 58 2.00 11.41 -4.51
N ILE A 59 2.59 12.43 -3.87
CA ILE A 59 4.05 12.62 -3.85
C ILE A 59 4.74 11.40 -3.23
N ALA A 60 4.22 10.87 -2.12
CA ALA A 60 4.75 9.69 -1.49
C ALA A 60 4.67 8.44 -2.39
N MET A 61 3.59 8.30 -3.18
CA MET A 61 3.43 7.22 -4.14
C MET A 61 4.47 7.29 -5.25
N VAL A 62 4.67 8.47 -5.84
CA VAL A 62 5.70 8.69 -6.89
C VAL A 62 7.10 8.45 -6.33
N ASN A 63 7.40 8.94 -5.12
CA ASN A 63 8.71 8.72 -4.49
C ASN A 63 8.97 7.26 -4.10
N LEU A 64 7.91 6.47 -3.91
CA LEU A 64 8.00 5.03 -3.62
C LEU A 64 7.95 4.18 -4.91
N GLU A 65 7.80 4.80 -6.08
CA GLU A 65 7.67 4.10 -7.35
C GLU A 65 8.84 3.14 -7.58
N CYS A 66 8.47 1.93 -8.02
CA CYS A 66 9.43 0.86 -8.26
C CYS A 66 10.24 1.20 -9.51
N LEU A 67 11.48 1.65 -9.35
CA LEU A 67 12.41 1.92 -10.46
C LEU A 67 12.86 0.63 -11.16
N THR A 68 12.65 -0.52 -10.52
CA THR A 68 13.05 -1.81 -11.05
C THR A 68 11.98 -2.35 -12.00
N ASN A 69 12.44 -2.74 -13.19
CA ASN A 69 11.62 -3.29 -14.27
C ASN A 69 11.20 -4.74 -13.93
N CYS A 70 10.43 -4.91 -12.86
CA CYS A 70 10.01 -6.21 -12.31
C CYS A 70 9.08 -7.02 -13.24
N ASN A 71 8.81 -6.51 -14.43
CA ASN A 71 8.03 -7.18 -15.49
C ASN A 71 8.79 -8.32 -16.20
N GLY A 72 10.09 -8.51 -15.92
CA GLY A 72 10.96 -9.32 -16.79
C GLY A 72 11.12 -10.81 -16.49
N LYS A 73 10.74 -11.33 -15.31
CA LYS A 73 10.86 -12.77 -15.03
C LYS A 73 9.64 -13.28 -14.28
N ASN A 74 8.84 -14.06 -14.99
CA ASN A 74 7.94 -15.08 -14.48
C ASN A 74 8.68 -16.01 -13.50
N ILE A 75 8.94 -15.55 -12.29
CA ILE A 75 9.09 -16.40 -11.12
C ILE A 75 7.73 -16.28 -10.45
N SER A 76 6.79 -17.12 -10.88
CA SER A 76 5.40 -17.17 -10.44
C SER A 76 5.18 -17.26 -8.92
N ASN A 77 6.26 -17.39 -8.13
CA ASN A 77 6.25 -17.51 -6.68
C ASN A 77 7.03 -16.39 -5.94
N HIS A 78 7.61 -15.39 -6.62
CA HIS A 78 8.37 -14.33 -5.94
C HIS A 78 7.64 -12.99 -6.03
N ILE A 79 7.08 -12.56 -4.89
CA ILE A 79 6.51 -11.22 -4.74
C ILE A 79 7.68 -10.24 -4.60
N CYS A 80 7.87 -9.36 -5.58
CA CYS A 80 8.87 -8.31 -5.48
C CYS A 80 8.53 -7.38 -4.30
N GLU A 81 9.49 -7.21 -3.38
CA GLU A 81 9.24 -6.43 -2.18
C GLU A 81 8.94 -4.96 -2.47
N GLU A 82 9.69 -4.36 -3.38
CA GLU A 82 9.49 -2.97 -3.78
C GLU A 82 8.13 -2.78 -4.46
N CYS A 83 7.77 -3.68 -5.38
CA CYS A 83 6.47 -3.67 -6.04
C CYS A 83 5.31 -3.84 -5.07
N TYR A 84 5.47 -4.68 -4.03
CA TYR A 84 4.41 -4.89 -3.04
C TYR A 84 4.07 -3.58 -2.33
N TYR A 85 5.06 -2.89 -1.76
CA TYR A 85 4.81 -1.65 -1.01
C TYR A 85 4.25 -0.53 -1.89
N TYR A 86 4.81 -0.38 -3.11
CA TYR A 86 4.29 0.57 -4.08
C TYR A 86 2.83 0.25 -4.44
N LYS A 87 2.51 -1.01 -4.74
CA LYS A 87 1.14 -1.43 -5.07
C LYS A 87 0.17 -1.12 -3.94
N GLN A 88 0.52 -1.45 -2.69
CA GLN A 88 -0.35 -1.15 -1.54
C GLN A 88 -0.61 0.36 -1.40
N LEU A 89 0.43 1.19 -1.55
CA LEU A 89 0.28 2.64 -1.46
C LEU A 89 -0.50 3.21 -2.66
N LYS A 90 -0.23 2.74 -3.87
CA LYS A 90 -0.91 3.17 -5.10
C LYS A 90 -2.41 2.93 -5.01
N GLU A 91 -2.82 1.71 -4.66
CA GLU A 91 -4.24 1.37 -4.54
C GLU A 91 -4.94 2.17 -3.44
N PHE A 92 -4.22 2.51 -2.35
CA PHE A 92 -4.74 3.40 -1.31
C PHE A 92 -4.92 4.84 -1.78
N VAL A 93 -3.95 5.38 -2.53
CA VAL A 93 -4.02 6.74 -3.10
C VAL A 93 -5.13 6.84 -4.14
N GLU A 94 -5.22 5.87 -5.05
CA GLU A 94 -6.29 5.80 -6.06
C GLU A 94 -7.67 5.71 -5.39
N PHE A 95 -7.81 4.87 -4.35
CA PHE A 95 -9.04 4.79 -3.57
C PHE A 95 -9.39 6.14 -2.94
N ALA A 96 -8.43 6.81 -2.29
CA ALA A 96 -8.67 8.11 -1.67
C ALA A 96 -9.03 9.19 -2.69
N MET A 97 -8.46 9.15 -3.90
CA MET A 97 -8.76 10.10 -4.98
C MET A 97 -10.18 9.92 -5.51
N ASN A 98 -10.61 8.66 -5.70
CA ASN A 98 -11.95 8.35 -6.19
C ASN A 98 -13.06 8.70 -5.19
N GLN A 99 -12.74 8.85 -3.90
CA GLN A 99 -13.68 9.30 -2.87
C GLN A 99 -13.80 10.84 -2.81
N TYR A 100 -12.95 11.58 -3.52
CA TYR A 100 -12.95 13.05 -3.55
C TYR A 100 -13.68 13.63 -4.78
N ASN A 101 -13.81 12.84 -5.86
CA ASN A 101 -14.57 13.18 -7.07
C ASN A 101 -16.03 12.73 -6.95
#